data_AF-A0A0V1C770-F1
#
_entry.id   AF-A0A0V1C770-F1
#
_cell.length_a   1.000
_cell.length_b   1.000
_cell.length_c   1.000
_cell.angle_alpha   90.00
_cell.angle_beta   90.00
_cell.angle_gamma   90.00
#
_symmetry.space_group_name_H-M   'P 1'
#
loop_
_entity.id
_entity.type
_entity.pdbx_description
1 polymer ?
#
loop_
_entity_poly.entity_id
_entity_poly.type
_entity_poly.pdbx_seq_one_letter_code
_entity_poly.pdbx_strand_id
1 'polypeptide(L)'
;MAGLRVLGDARCNTQEYVSSSDSRSFTMEMVEPLSVTSFPLCMRRLYDELKRAHHLRHGVQMQLGLFLKKKWPKIDAEKFQRQYAHSIRHNYGKEGKRADYAVYSCLKIIMNNPPGNGDLNGCPFKHCDAEHLQQLLKNCGIHKDNIRNIVNYASNNHYNKACSIFFDCMHKLPEGVLGEFITHPNEYFDESRKLYSRSSSKK
;
A
#
# COMPACT_ATOMS: atom_id res chain seq x y z
N MET A 1 12.47 -44.71 -23.97
CA MET A 1 11.59 -44.30 -22.86
C MET A 1 12.45 -43.70 -21.76
N ALA A 2 12.71 -42.39 -21.82
CA ALA A 2 13.56 -41.69 -20.85
C ALA A 2 12.64 -40.88 -19.91
N GLY A 3 12.51 -41.32 -18.66
CA GLY A 3 11.88 -40.55 -17.59
C GLY A 3 12.93 -39.73 -16.88
N LEU A 4 12.97 -38.41 -17.16
CA LEU A 4 13.78 -37.47 -16.39
C LEU A 4 13.07 -37.12 -15.08
N ARG A 5 13.80 -37.24 -13.97
CA ARG A 5 13.54 -36.54 -12.70
C ARG A 5 13.93 -35.07 -12.86
N VAL A 6 13.12 -34.13 -12.36
CA VAL A 6 13.61 -32.90 -11.69
C VAL A 6 12.63 -32.53 -10.57
N LEU A 7 13.17 -32.51 -9.35
CA LEU A 7 12.61 -31.92 -8.13
C LEU A 7 12.58 -30.39 -8.24
N GLY A 8 11.60 -29.73 -7.62
CA GLY A 8 11.64 -28.28 -7.47
C GLY A 8 10.43 -27.72 -6.77
N ASP A 9 10.38 -27.89 -5.44
CA ASP A 9 9.48 -27.18 -4.55
C ASP A 9 9.58 -25.67 -4.79
N ALA A 10 8.56 -25.08 -5.41
CA ALA A 10 8.38 -23.63 -5.41
C ALA A 10 7.89 -23.20 -4.01
N ARG A 11 8.83 -23.11 -3.07
CA ARG A 11 8.62 -22.41 -1.80
C ARG A 11 8.28 -20.96 -2.15
N CYS A 12 6.99 -20.64 -2.18
CA CYS A 12 6.52 -19.27 -2.23
C CYS A 12 7.02 -18.60 -0.96
N ASN A 13 8.03 -17.73 -1.10
CA ASN A 13 8.60 -17.00 0.01
C ASN A 13 7.50 -16.07 0.56
N THR A 14 6.81 -16.51 1.61
CA THR A 14 6.04 -15.62 2.50
C THR A 14 7.05 -14.79 3.27
N GLN A 15 7.74 -13.90 2.56
CA GLN A 15 8.76 -13.07 3.15
C GLN A 15 8.02 -12.09 4.07
N GLU A 16 8.07 -12.36 5.37
CA GLU A 16 7.61 -11.43 6.38
C GLU A 16 8.36 -10.12 6.15
N TYR A 17 7.62 -9.04 5.98
CA TYR A 17 8.23 -7.73 5.80
C TYR A 17 8.98 -7.35 7.09
N VAL A 18 10.32 -7.41 7.02
CA VAL A 18 11.22 -6.96 8.08
C VAL A 18 11.41 -5.46 7.89
N SER A 19 10.94 -4.69 8.87
CA SER A 19 10.99 -3.22 8.83
C SER A 19 12.43 -2.73 8.73
N SER A 20 12.69 -1.74 7.86
CA SER A 20 13.91 -0.95 7.98
C SER A 20 13.83 -0.16 9.29
N SER A 21 14.86 -0.30 10.12
CA SER A 21 15.00 0.26 11.47
C SER A 21 15.23 1.77 11.48
N ASP A 22 14.54 2.53 10.61
CA ASP A 22 14.49 3.98 10.74
C ASP A 22 13.39 4.30 11.75
N SER A 23 13.77 4.27 13.03
CA SER A 23 12.95 4.51 14.21
C SER A 23 12.53 5.98 14.35
N ARG A 24 12.26 6.65 13.23
CA ARG A 24 11.60 7.96 13.22
C ARG A 24 10.16 7.77 13.68
N SER A 25 9.86 8.33 14.84
CA SER A 25 8.49 8.43 15.33
C SER A 25 7.70 9.33 14.40
N PHE A 26 6.86 8.76 13.54
CA PHE A 26 5.89 9.56 12.80
C PHE A 26 4.78 10.01 13.76
N THR A 27 4.41 11.29 13.69
CA THR A 27 3.27 11.83 14.46
C THR A 27 2.00 11.77 13.62
N MET A 28 0.86 11.93 14.27
CA MET A 28 -0.46 11.84 13.62
C MET A 28 -0.67 12.91 12.55
N GLU A 29 -0.14 14.10 12.80
CA GLU A 29 -0.23 15.26 11.91
C GLU A 29 0.55 15.03 10.60
N MET A 30 1.48 14.05 10.59
CA MET A 30 2.23 13.68 9.40
C MET A 30 1.48 12.71 8.49
N VAL A 31 0.42 12.05 8.95
CA VAL A 31 -0.28 11.00 8.16
C VAL A 31 -0.82 11.59 6.86
N GLU A 32 -1.52 12.72 6.93
CA GLU A 32 -2.13 13.37 5.78
C GLU A 32 -1.11 13.78 4.70
N PRO A 33 -0.06 14.59 4.99
CA PRO A 33 0.91 14.95 3.97
C PRO A 33 1.68 13.73 3.43
N LEU A 34 1.91 12.70 4.24
CA LEU A 34 2.55 11.46 3.81
C LEU A 34 1.65 10.55 2.99
N SER A 35 0.32 10.66 3.15
CA SER A 35 -0.63 9.93 2.31
C SER A 35 -0.56 10.35 0.84
N VAL A 36 -0.22 11.60 0.58
CA VAL A 36 -0.07 12.15 -0.77
C VAL A 36 1.29 11.82 -1.38
N THR A 37 2.34 11.82 -0.55
CA THR A 37 3.73 11.77 -1.02
C THR A 37 4.41 10.41 -0.89
N SER A 38 3.93 9.53 0.00
CA SER A 38 4.63 8.29 0.35
C SER A 38 3.73 7.06 0.45
N PHE A 39 2.40 7.19 0.37
CA PHE A 39 1.54 6.00 0.35
C PHE A 39 1.47 5.42 -1.06
N PRO A 40 1.51 4.08 -1.21
CA PRO A 40 1.11 3.45 -2.46
C PRO A 40 -0.34 3.76 -2.77
N LEU A 41 -0.73 3.72 -4.05
CA LEU A 41 -2.09 4.06 -4.49
C LEU A 41 -3.18 3.27 -3.76
N CYS A 42 -2.90 2.01 -3.39
CA CYS A 42 -3.82 1.19 -2.60
C CYS A 42 -4.11 1.83 -1.23
N MET A 43 -3.11 2.31 -0.50
CA MET A 43 -3.30 2.88 0.84
C MET A 43 -3.81 4.32 0.78
N ARG A 44 -3.39 5.09 -0.23
CA ARG A 44 -3.89 6.47 -0.44
C ARG A 44 -5.41 6.48 -0.62
N ARG A 45 -5.96 5.62 -1.47
CA ARG A 45 -7.41 5.52 -1.68
C ARG A 45 -8.18 5.16 -0.40
N LEU A 46 -7.66 4.24 0.40
CA LEU A 46 -8.30 3.86 1.66
C LEU A 46 -8.24 5.01 2.68
N TYR A 47 -7.15 5.76 2.68
CA TYR A 47 -7.02 6.94 3.54
C TYR A 47 -7.97 8.07 3.10
N ASP A 48 -8.12 8.30 1.80
CA ASP A 48 -9.11 9.24 1.26
C ASP A 48 -10.54 8.83 1.66
N GLU A 49 -10.83 7.53 1.68
CA GLU A 49 -12.11 7.02 2.18
C GLU A 49 -12.27 7.23 3.69
N LEU A 50 -11.23 6.93 4.48
CA LEU A 50 -11.22 7.17 5.92
C LEU A 50 -11.56 8.64 6.26
N LYS A 51 -11.12 9.58 5.43
CA LYS A 51 -11.42 11.01 5.61
C LYS A 51 -12.86 11.40 5.25
N ARG A 52 -13.52 10.65 4.36
CA ARG A 52 -14.86 11.00 3.84
C ARG A 52 -15.98 10.24 4.55
N ALA A 53 -15.71 9.00 4.93
CA ALA A 53 -16.72 8.08 5.45
C ALA A 53 -16.77 8.09 6.98
N HIS A 54 -17.98 8.16 7.53
CA HIS A 54 -18.21 7.99 8.97
C HIS A 54 -18.04 6.52 9.43
N HIS A 55 -18.22 5.57 8.50
CA HIS A 55 -18.11 4.13 8.76
C HIS A 55 -17.33 3.43 7.65
N LEU A 56 -16.21 2.81 8.02
CA LEU A 56 -15.44 1.98 7.11
C LEU A 56 -15.92 0.54 7.11
N ARG A 57 -15.86 -0.12 5.95
CA ARG A 57 -16.08 -1.56 5.84
C ARG A 57 -14.89 -2.36 6.36
N HIS A 58 -15.14 -3.58 6.85
CA HIS A 58 -14.12 -4.38 7.52
C HIS A 58 -12.83 -4.58 6.70
N GLY A 59 -12.93 -4.88 5.40
CA GLY A 59 -11.76 -5.04 4.53
C GLY A 59 -10.87 -3.80 4.48
N VAL A 60 -11.48 -2.60 4.40
CA VAL A 60 -10.78 -1.31 4.42
C VAL A 60 -10.14 -1.07 5.78
N GLN A 61 -10.88 -1.33 6.87
CA GLN A 61 -10.36 -1.20 8.23
C GLN A 61 -9.09 -2.03 8.41
N MET A 62 -9.12 -3.30 8.02
CA MET A 62 -7.99 -4.21 8.17
C MET A 62 -6.79 -3.78 7.32
N GLN A 63 -7.00 -3.54 6.02
CA GLN A 63 -5.89 -3.22 5.10
C GLN A 63 -5.20 -1.90 5.48
N LEU A 64 -5.97 -0.83 5.72
CA LEU A 64 -5.40 0.46 6.10
C LEU A 64 -4.92 0.46 7.55
N GLY A 65 -5.70 -0.12 8.46
CA GLY A 65 -5.39 -0.11 9.89
C GLY A 65 -4.08 -0.85 10.21
N LEU A 66 -3.82 -2.00 9.59
CA LEU A 66 -2.56 -2.72 9.78
C LEU A 66 -1.36 -1.98 9.17
N PHE A 67 -1.54 -1.39 7.98
CA PHE A 67 -0.52 -0.56 7.36
C PHE A 67 -0.13 0.61 8.27
N LEU A 68 -1.13 1.36 8.77
CA LEU A 68 -0.92 2.48 9.68
C LEU A 68 -0.36 2.04 11.03
N LYS A 69 -0.86 0.96 11.64
CA LYS A 69 -0.34 0.42 12.92
C LYS A 69 1.15 0.16 12.85
N LYS A 70 1.64 -0.38 11.74
CA LYS A 70 3.07 -0.66 11.57
C LYS A 70 3.91 0.61 11.44
N LYS A 71 3.42 1.66 10.75
CA LYS A 71 4.16 2.92 10.55
C LYS A 71 4.00 3.92 11.68
N TRP A 72 2.88 3.85 12.38
CA TRP A 72 2.51 4.70 13.50
C TRP A 72 2.16 3.87 14.75
N PRO A 73 3.12 3.12 15.31
CA PRO A 73 2.88 2.25 16.46
C PRO A 73 2.57 3.04 17.74
N LYS A 74 3.03 4.29 17.82
CA LYS A 74 2.88 5.19 18.99
C LYS A 74 1.74 6.20 18.84
N ILE A 75 0.93 6.10 17.79
CA ILE A 75 -0.28 6.93 17.73
C ILE A 75 -1.17 6.50 18.90
N ASP A 76 -1.55 7.47 19.73
CA ASP A 76 -2.59 7.26 20.72
C ASP A 76 -3.88 6.88 19.98
N ALA A 77 -4.31 5.64 20.20
CA ALA A 77 -5.52 5.11 19.60
C ALA A 77 -6.73 6.00 19.91
N GLU A 78 -6.80 6.67 21.06
CA GLU A 78 -7.91 7.58 21.39
C GLU A 78 -7.87 8.88 20.59
N LYS A 79 -6.69 9.50 20.43
CA LYS A 79 -6.51 10.67 19.55
C LYS A 79 -6.86 10.31 18.09
N PHE A 80 -6.47 9.12 17.65
CA PHE A 80 -6.78 8.60 16.31
C PHE A 80 -8.26 8.31 16.08
N GLN A 81 -8.94 7.78 17.10
CA GLN A 81 -10.38 7.58 17.09
C GLN A 81 -11.15 8.87 16.89
N ARG A 82 -10.77 9.95 17.60
CA ARG A 82 -11.49 11.24 17.53
C ARG A 82 -11.42 11.88 16.15
N GLN A 83 -10.30 11.72 15.43
CA GLN A 83 -10.11 12.40 14.15
C GLN A 83 -10.57 11.60 12.93
N TYR A 84 -10.57 10.26 12.99
CA TYR A 84 -10.80 9.45 11.78
C TYR A 84 -12.01 8.53 11.87
N ALA A 85 -12.05 7.56 12.79
CA ALA A 85 -13.25 6.76 13.07
C ALA A 85 -13.04 5.74 14.20
N HIS A 86 -14.12 5.40 14.89
CA HIS A 86 -14.23 4.27 15.85
C HIS A 86 -13.70 2.94 15.27
N SER A 87 -13.81 2.77 13.95
CA SER A 87 -13.53 1.53 13.22
C SER A 87 -12.08 1.04 13.27
N ILE A 88 -11.11 1.89 13.65
CA ILE A 88 -9.69 1.48 13.69
C ILE A 88 -9.28 0.93 15.09
N ARG A 89 -10.16 1.02 16.12
CA ARG A 89 -9.91 0.52 17.49
C ARG A 89 -9.52 -0.96 17.56
N HIS A 90 -10.19 -1.80 16.78
CA HIS A 90 -9.98 -3.25 16.83
C HIS A 90 -8.55 -3.64 16.42
N ASN A 91 -7.97 -2.94 15.43
CA ASN A 91 -6.66 -3.29 14.89
C ASN A 91 -5.50 -2.97 15.84
N TYR A 92 -5.70 -2.01 16.74
CA TYR A 92 -4.74 -1.65 17.78
C TYR A 92 -4.94 -2.45 19.08
N GLY A 93 -5.76 -3.50 19.07
CA GLY A 93 -5.84 -4.50 20.15
C GLY A 93 -6.53 -4.03 21.42
N LYS A 94 -7.27 -2.91 21.39
CA LYS A 94 -8.00 -2.39 22.56
C LYS A 94 -9.43 -2.96 22.71
N GLU A 95 -9.92 -3.76 21.76
CA GLU A 95 -11.21 -4.47 21.83
C GLU A 95 -11.14 -5.84 21.09
N GLY A 96 -11.84 -6.87 21.58
CA GLY A 96 -11.93 -8.19 20.93
C GLY A 96 -10.83 -9.21 21.27
N LYS A 97 -10.61 -10.22 20.41
CA LYS A 97 -9.74 -11.40 20.62
C LYS A 97 -8.22 -11.12 20.78
N ARG A 98 -7.78 -9.84 20.71
CA ARG A 98 -6.36 -9.44 20.78
C ARG A 98 -5.44 -10.21 19.81
N ALA A 99 -5.93 -10.53 18.61
CA ALA A 99 -5.12 -11.21 17.60
C ALA A 99 -4.07 -10.25 17.02
N ASP A 100 -2.81 -10.68 17.01
CA ASP A 100 -1.72 -9.95 16.38
C ASP A 100 -1.69 -10.25 14.88
N TYR A 101 -2.41 -9.46 14.09
CA TYR A 101 -2.50 -9.66 12.66
C TYR A 101 -1.23 -9.16 11.95
N ALA A 102 -0.62 -10.04 11.16
CA ALA A 102 0.44 -9.66 10.23
C ALA A 102 -0.04 -8.61 9.21
N VAL A 103 0.84 -7.65 8.90
CA VAL A 103 0.63 -6.66 7.84
C VAL A 103 0.42 -7.34 6.48
N TYR A 104 -0.38 -6.71 5.62
CA TYR A 104 -0.74 -7.32 4.35
C TYR A 104 0.31 -7.04 3.26
N SER A 105 0.87 -8.11 2.68
CA SER A 105 1.68 -8.04 1.47
C SER A 105 0.83 -7.71 0.23
N CYS A 106 1.48 -7.29 -0.86
CA CYS A 106 0.80 -7.09 -2.14
C CYS A 106 0.08 -8.37 -2.59
N LEU A 107 0.72 -9.55 -2.43
CA LEU A 107 0.10 -10.84 -2.73
C LEU A 107 -1.20 -11.05 -1.96
N LYS A 108 -1.18 -10.80 -0.65
CA LYS A 108 -2.38 -10.94 0.20
C LYS A 108 -3.49 -9.98 -0.20
N ILE A 109 -3.15 -8.74 -0.53
CA ILE A 109 -4.09 -7.70 -0.99
C ILE A 109 -4.68 -8.05 -2.36
N ILE A 110 -3.89 -8.67 -3.24
CA ILE A 110 -4.30 -9.01 -4.62
C ILE A 110 -5.13 -10.29 -4.65
N MET A 111 -4.75 -11.32 -3.88
CA MET A 111 -5.31 -12.67 -4.04
C MET A 111 -6.20 -13.13 -2.89
N ASN A 112 -5.90 -12.73 -1.65
CA ASN A 112 -6.52 -13.37 -0.47
C ASN A 112 -7.57 -12.48 0.22
N ASN A 113 -7.75 -11.25 -0.23
CA ASN A 113 -8.75 -10.31 0.30
C ASN A 113 -9.35 -9.44 -0.81
N PRO A 114 -9.99 -10.05 -1.84
CA PRO A 114 -10.62 -9.29 -2.92
C PRO A 114 -11.76 -8.43 -2.35
N PRO A 115 -11.98 -7.21 -2.87
CA PRO A 115 -13.11 -6.38 -2.47
C PRO A 115 -14.44 -7.02 -2.88
N GLY A 116 -15.44 -6.94 -2.00
CA GLY A 116 -16.83 -7.20 -2.36
C GLY A 116 -17.46 -6.04 -3.15
N ASN A 117 -18.73 -6.18 -3.52
CA ASN A 117 -19.46 -5.14 -4.24
C ASN A 117 -19.51 -3.85 -3.41
N GLY A 118 -18.94 -2.77 -3.97
CA GLY A 118 -18.85 -1.46 -3.32
C GLY A 118 -17.77 -1.36 -2.24
N ASP A 119 -16.92 -2.37 -2.06
CA ASP A 119 -15.77 -2.29 -1.16
C ASP A 119 -14.57 -1.63 -1.85
N LEU A 120 -13.79 -0.86 -1.08
CA LEU A 120 -12.62 -0.13 -1.60
C LEU A 120 -11.28 -0.81 -1.33
N ASN A 121 -11.24 -1.89 -0.54
CA ASN A 121 -10.01 -2.64 -0.28
C ASN A 121 -9.45 -3.33 -1.53
N GLY A 122 -8.25 -3.88 -1.42
CA GLY A 122 -7.55 -4.52 -2.53
C GLY A 122 -6.53 -3.61 -3.22
N CYS A 123 -5.94 -4.14 -4.29
CA CYS A 123 -5.00 -3.45 -5.16
C CYS A 123 -5.74 -2.70 -6.29
N PRO A 124 -5.57 -1.38 -6.45
CA PRO A 124 -6.21 -0.61 -7.52
C PRO A 124 -5.83 -1.09 -8.92
N PHE A 125 -4.58 -1.54 -9.09
CA PHE A 125 -4.10 -2.08 -10.37
C PHE A 125 -4.73 -3.42 -10.74
N LYS A 126 -5.40 -4.10 -9.80
CA LYS A 126 -6.13 -5.35 -10.04
C LYS A 126 -7.64 -5.17 -10.06
N HIS A 127 -8.16 -4.44 -9.08
CA HIS A 127 -9.58 -4.46 -8.72
C HIS A 127 -10.35 -3.21 -9.19
N CYS A 128 -9.68 -2.19 -9.70
CA CYS A 128 -10.36 -1.12 -10.41
C CYS A 128 -10.49 -1.50 -11.89
N ASP A 129 -11.60 -1.10 -12.51
CA ASP A 129 -11.65 -1.06 -13.96
C ASP A 129 -10.68 -0.01 -14.53
N ALA A 130 -10.43 -0.09 -15.83
CA ALA A 130 -9.46 0.76 -16.50
C ALA A 130 -9.84 2.24 -16.49
N GLU A 131 -11.14 2.58 -16.52
CA GLU A 131 -11.58 3.97 -16.51
C GLU A 131 -11.35 4.61 -15.15
N HIS A 132 -11.78 3.93 -14.09
CA HIS A 132 -11.59 4.38 -12.73
C HIS A 132 -10.09 4.45 -12.36
N LEU A 133 -9.28 3.47 -12.79
CA LEU A 133 -7.83 3.52 -12.59
C LEU A 133 -7.20 4.75 -13.28
N GLN A 134 -7.62 5.08 -14.50
CA GLN A 134 -7.16 6.28 -15.21
C GLN A 134 -7.51 7.56 -14.44
N GLN A 135 -8.75 7.67 -13.95
CA GLN A 135 -9.19 8.83 -13.16
C GLN A 135 -8.38 8.97 -11.88
N LEU A 136 -8.13 7.87 -11.16
CA LEU A 136 -7.32 7.87 -9.94
C LEU A 136 -5.89 8.34 -10.21
N LEU A 137 -5.25 7.85 -11.28
CA LEU A 137 -3.90 8.25 -11.65
C LEU A 137 -3.84 9.72 -12.10
N LYS A 138 -4.85 10.20 -12.84
CA LYS A 138 -4.97 11.60 -13.22
C LYS A 138 -5.08 12.51 -11.99
N ASN A 139 -5.87 12.12 -10.99
CA ASN A 139 -6.02 12.85 -9.74
C ASN A 139 -4.73 12.86 -8.90
N CYS A 140 -3.83 11.90 -9.13
CA CYS A 140 -2.49 11.90 -8.55
C CYS A 140 -1.49 12.78 -9.32
N GLY A 141 -1.89 13.41 -10.42
CA GLY A 141 -1.02 14.27 -11.25
C GLY A 141 -0.11 13.50 -12.20
N ILE A 142 -0.42 12.23 -12.51
CA ILE A 142 0.39 11.42 -13.43
C ILE A 142 0.16 11.88 -14.87
N HIS A 143 1.25 12.01 -15.64
CA HIS A 143 1.18 12.38 -17.06
C HIS A 143 0.42 11.34 -17.90
N LYS A 144 -0.32 11.80 -18.92
CA LYS A 144 -1.22 10.95 -19.74
C LYS A 144 -0.52 9.73 -20.35
N ASP A 145 0.72 9.87 -20.82
CA ASP A 145 1.49 8.76 -21.40
C ASP A 145 1.83 7.68 -20.37
N ASN A 146 2.19 8.09 -19.15
CA ASN A 146 2.46 7.16 -18.05
C ASN A 146 1.17 6.50 -17.56
N ILE A 147 0.04 7.21 -17.55
CA ILE A 147 -1.27 6.62 -17.26
C ILE A 147 -1.57 5.47 -18.22
N ARG A 148 -1.41 5.70 -19.54
CA ARG A 148 -1.62 4.66 -20.56
C ARG A 148 -0.73 3.44 -20.32
N ASN A 149 0.54 3.67 -19.99
CA ASN A 149 1.50 2.59 -19.71
C ASN A 149 1.10 1.78 -18.46
N ILE A 150 0.80 2.46 -17.35
CA ILE A 150 0.39 1.84 -16.08
C ILE A 150 -0.87 0.99 -16.28
N VAL A 151 -1.88 1.52 -16.97
CA VAL A 151 -3.14 0.82 -17.25
C VAL A 151 -2.89 -0.40 -18.12
N ASN A 152 -2.03 -0.29 -19.15
CA ASN A 152 -1.66 -1.44 -19.98
C ASN A 152 -1.02 -2.57 -19.16
N TYR A 153 -0.06 -2.25 -18.28
CA TYR A 153 0.53 -3.27 -17.39
C TYR A 153 -0.49 -3.88 -16.44
N ALA A 154 -1.39 -3.06 -15.86
CA ALA A 154 -2.47 -3.53 -15.02
C ALA A 154 -3.40 -4.52 -15.76
N SER A 155 -3.83 -4.18 -16.98
CA SER A 155 -4.67 -5.05 -17.82
C SER A 155 -3.99 -6.36 -18.22
N ASN A 156 -2.65 -6.37 -18.31
CA ASN A 156 -1.85 -7.57 -18.58
C ASN A 156 -1.43 -8.33 -17.31
N ASN A 157 -2.11 -8.09 -16.18
CA ASN A 157 -1.86 -8.75 -14.90
C ASN A 157 -0.49 -8.46 -14.26
N HIS A 158 0.23 -7.45 -14.74
CA HIS A 158 1.53 -7.02 -14.19
C HIS A 158 1.36 -5.94 -13.11
N TYR A 159 0.64 -6.28 -12.04
CA TYR A 159 0.22 -5.29 -11.02
C TYR A 159 1.38 -4.66 -10.25
N ASN A 160 2.40 -5.45 -9.89
CA ASN A 160 3.57 -4.92 -9.18
C ASN A 160 4.38 -3.96 -10.09
N LYS A 161 4.51 -4.29 -11.39
CA LYS A 161 5.14 -3.39 -12.37
C LYS A 161 4.35 -2.09 -12.52
N ALA A 162 3.02 -2.16 -12.61
CA ALA A 162 2.16 -0.98 -12.64
C ALA A 162 2.35 -0.09 -11.38
N CYS A 163 2.44 -0.71 -10.20
CA CYS A 163 2.73 -0.03 -8.95
C CYS A 163 4.13 0.60 -8.92
N SER A 164 5.16 -0.08 -9.45
CA SER A 164 6.51 0.45 -9.57
C SER A 164 6.58 1.65 -10.52
N ILE A 165 5.92 1.60 -11.69
CA ILE A 165 5.87 2.76 -12.59
C ILE A 165 5.15 3.94 -11.91
N PHE A 166 4.08 3.67 -11.16
CA PHE A 166 3.42 4.69 -10.35
C PHE A 166 4.39 5.29 -9.30
N PHE A 167 5.19 4.47 -8.62
CA PHE A 167 6.24 4.95 -7.71
C PHE A 167 7.23 5.87 -8.41
N ASP A 168 7.76 5.46 -9.56
CA ASP A 168 8.75 6.24 -10.32
C ASP A 168 8.16 7.59 -10.73
N CYS A 169 6.92 7.61 -11.22
CA CYS A 169 6.23 8.84 -11.60
C CYS A 169 6.02 9.79 -10.40
N MET A 170 5.55 9.27 -9.26
CA MET A 170 5.30 10.08 -8.06
C MET A 170 6.57 10.72 -7.51
N HIS A 171 7.73 10.08 -7.69
CA HIS A 171 9.03 10.56 -7.22
C HIS A 171 9.88 11.23 -8.31
N LYS A 172 9.33 11.39 -9.53
CA LYS A 172 10.04 11.96 -10.69
C LYS A 172 11.35 11.23 -11.00
N LEU A 173 11.33 9.92 -10.88
CA LEU A 173 12.46 9.04 -11.19
C LEU A 173 12.33 8.47 -12.61
N PRO A 174 13.46 8.12 -13.26
CA PRO A 174 13.46 7.22 -14.40
C PRO A 174 12.76 5.89 -14.09
N GLU A 175 12.20 5.23 -15.09
CA GLU A 175 11.55 3.94 -14.91
C GLU A 175 12.55 2.87 -14.46
N GLY A 176 12.20 2.13 -13.40
CA GLY A 176 12.96 0.95 -12.95
C GLY A 176 14.17 1.24 -12.07
N VAL A 177 14.29 2.45 -11.50
CA VAL A 177 15.43 2.86 -10.65
C VAL A 177 15.62 1.94 -9.43
N LEU A 178 14.55 1.37 -8.88
CA LEU A 178 14.63 0.46 -7.74
C LEU A 178 15.23 -0.92 -8.10
N GLY A 179 15.32 -1.27 -9.38
CA GLY A 179 15.84 -2.57 -9.87
C GLY A 179 14.89 -3.75 -9.65
N GLU A 180 14.24 -3.83 -8.50
CA GLU A 180 13.27 -4.88 -8.14
C GLU A 180 11.85 -4.33 -7.97
N PHE A 181 10.86 -5.23 -8.02
CA PHE A 181 9.46 -4.87 -7.81
C PHE A 181 9.12 -4.80 -6.33
N ILE A 182 8.41 -3.75 -5.95
CA ILE A 182 7.88 -3.60 -4.59
C ILE A 182 6.80 -4.67 -4.36
N THR A 183 6.93 -5.43 -3.28
CA THR A 183 6.02 -6.54 -2.95
C THR A 183 5.21 -6.29 -1.67
N HIS A 184 5.47 -5.17 -0.97
CA HIS A 184 4.73 -4.80 0.23
C HIS A 184 4.37 -3.31 0.28
N PRO A 185 3.16 -2.91 0.72
CA PRO A 185 2.80 -1.50 0.89
C PRO A 185 3.71 -0.74 1.87
N ASN A 186 4.09 -1.37 2.99
CA ASN A 186 5.05 -0.79 3.94
C ASN A 186 6.47 -0.66 3.36
N GLU A 187 6.87 -1.49 2.40
CA GLU A 187 8.14 -1.36 1.66
C GLU A 187 8.07 -0.17 0.71
N TYR A 188 6.98 -0.01 -0.06
CA TYR A 188 6.74 1.18 -0.89
C TYR A 188 6.95 2.46 -0.08
N PHE A 189 6.34 2.51 1.11
CA PHE A 189 6.45 3.67 1.98
C PHE A 189 7.90 3.92 2.41
N ASP A 190 8.65 2.87 2.81
CA ASP A 190 10.04 3.03 3.23
C ASP A 190 10.93 3.53 2.10
N GLU A 191 10.81 2.94 0.90
CA GLU A 191 11.57 3.37 -0.27
C GLU A 191 11.27 4.83 -0.61
N SER A 192 9.99 5.23 -0.54
CA SER A 192 9.61 6.64 -0.68
C SER A 192 10.30 7.52 0.36
N ARG A 193 10.27 7.14 1.65
CA ARG A 193 10.90 7.92 2.73
C ARG A 193 12.41 8.04 2.61
N LYS A 194 13.09 7.00 2.09
CA LYS A 194 14.53 7.03 1.81
C LYS A 194 14.91 8.10 0.77
N LEU A 195 14.03 8.39 -0.20
CA LEU A 195 14.28 9.44 -1.19
C LEU A 195 14.22 10.84 -0.57
N TYR A 196 13.23 11.09 0.31
CA TYR A 196 13.09 12.38 1.00
C TYR A 196 14.14 12.63 2.09
N SER A 197 14.71 11.57 2.69
CA SER A 197 15.82 11.73 3.62
C SER A 197 17.11 12.11 2.90
N ARG A 198 17.40 11.49 1.76
CA ARG A 198 18.58 11.79 0.92
C ARG A 198 18.57 13.20 0.34
N SER A 199 17.40 13.73 -0.01
CA SER A 199 17.28 15.11 -0.49
C SER A 199 17.52 16.15 0.61
N SER A 200 17.34 15.79 1.88
CA SER A 200 17.52 16.70 3.03
C SER A 200 19.00 16.81 3.46
N SER A 201 19.83 15.80 3.15
CA SER A 201 21.27 15.80 3.48
C SER A 201 22.16 16.48 2.43
N LYS A 202 21.59 17.00 1.34
CA LYS A 202 22.30 17.76 0.30
C LYS A 202 22.12 19.28 0.42
N LYS A 203 21.66 19.76 1.58
CA LYS A 203 21.56 21.19 1.91
C LYS A 203 22.57 21.57 2.97
#